data_AF-A0A151RAT4-F1
#
_entry.id   AF-A0A151RAT4-F1
#
_cell.length_a   1.000
_cell.length_b   1.000
_cell.length_c   1.000
_cell.angle_alpha   90.00
_cell.angle_beta   90.00
_cell.angle_gamma   90.00
#
_symmetry.space_group_name_H-M   'P 1'
#
loop_
_entity.id
_entity.type
_entity.pdbx_description
1 polymer ?
#
loop_
_entity_poly.entity_id
_entity_poly.type
_entity_poly.pdbx_seq_one_letter_code
_entity_poly.pdbx_strand_id
1 'polypeptide(L)' 'MEENENIQTIFERFQTIGNELSFLGRTCDNFDHNEKLLCSFPKQWRTHVTML' A
#
# COMPACT_ATOMS: atom_id res chain seq x y z
N MET A 1 -4.71 -8.65 -0.66
CA MET A 1 -3.47 -9.26 -0.16
C MET A 1 -3.82 -10.58 0.47
N GLU A 2 -2.96 -11.57 0.26
CA GLU A 2 -3.13 -12.87 0.91
C GLU A 2 -2.70 -12.78 2.37
N GLU A 3 -3.28 -13.62 3.23
CA GLU A 3 -3.06 -13.56 4.68
C GLU A 3 -1.62 -13.92 5.07
N ASN A 4 -0.92 -14.66 4.21
CA ASN A 4 0.46 -15.14 4.39
C ASN A 4 1.50 -14.38 3.53
N GLU A 5 1.08 -13.35 2.82
CA GLU A 5 1.98 -12.56 1.98
C GLU A 5 2.92 -11.70 2.86
N ASN A 6 4.22 -11.71 2.57
CA ASN A 6 5.20 -10.92 3.35
C ASN A 6 4.99 -9.41 3.11
N ILE A 7 5.03 -8.61 4.18
CA ILE A 7 4.95 -7.15 4.12
C ILE A 7 5.97 -6.54 3.15
N GLN A 8 7.17 -7.12 3.08
CA GLN A 8 8.21 -6.66 2.17
C GLN A 8 7.80 -6.86 0.71
N THR A 9 7.25 -8.03 0.37
CA THR A 9 6.75 -8.33 -0.97
C THR A 9 5.57 -7.41 -1.35
N ILE A 10 4.67 -7.16 -0.39
CA ILE A 10 3.57 -6.21 -0.58
C ILE A 10 4.09 -4.79 -0.82
N PHE A 11 5.07 -4.35 -0.04
CA PHE A 11 5.67 -3.03 -0.14
C PHE A 11 6.38 -2.84 -1.48
N GLU A 12 7.17 -3.82 -1.92
CA GLU A 12 7.85 -3.79 -3.23
C GLU A 12 6.86 -3.71 -4.40
N ARG A 13 5.75 -4.47 -4.33
CA ARG A 13 4.67 -4.38 -5.33
C ARG A 13 4.01 -3.02 -5.33
N PHE A 14 3.75 -2.45 -4.15
CA PHE A 14 3.17 -1.11 -4.02
C PHE A 14 4.10 -0.03 -4.60
N GLN A 15 5.40 -0.10 -4.29
CA GLN A 15 6.39 0.82 -4.85
C GLN A 15 6.46 0.71 -6.37
N THR A 16 6.42 -0.50 -6.91
CA THR A 16 6.43 -0.73 -8.36
C THR A 16 5.21 -0.08 -9.02
N ILE A 17 4.01 -0.32 -8.49
CA ILE A 17 2.77 0.29 -9.00
C ILE A 17 2.81 1.81 -8.87
N GLY A 18 3.29 2.34 -7.73
CA GLY A 18 3.43 3.77 -7.51
C GLY A 18 4.39 4.43 -8.50
N ASN A 19 5.50 3.77 -8.82
CA ASN A 19 6.46 4.23 -9.82
C ASN A 19 5.88 4.20 -11.24
N GLU A 20 5.15 3.15 -11.60
CA GLU A 20 4.47 3.05 -12.89
C GLU A 20 3.40 4.15 -13.07
N LEU A 21 2.61 4.42 -12.03
CA LEU A 21 1.61 5.49 -12.05
C LEU A 21 2.24 6.88 -12.17
N SER A 22 3.34 7.10 -11.44
CA SER A 22 4.15 8.32 -11.52
C SER A 22 4.72 8.52 -12.93
N PHE A 23 5.26 7.45 -13.53
CA PHE A 23 5.75 7.45 -14.91
C PHE A 23 4.65 7.81 -15.92
N LEU A 24 3.41 7.37 -15.70
CA LEU A 24 2.25 7.73 -16.52
C LEU A 24 1.72 9.15 -16.28
N GLY A 25 2.40 9.97 -15.47
CA GLY A 25 1.99 11.33 -15.14
C GLY A 25 0.72 11.41 -14.28
N ARG A 26 0.30 10.29 -13.67
CA ARG A 26 -0.82 10.26 -12.75
C ARG A 26 -0.31 10.51 -11.33
N THR A 27 -0.59 11.70 -10.82
CA THR A 27 -0.33 12.00 -9.41
C THR A 27 -1.42 11.35 -8.56
N CYS A 28 -1.05 10.27 -7.86
CA CYS A 28 -1.80 9.83 -6.69
C CYS A 28 -1.37 10.73 -5.54
N ASP A 29 -2.24 11.66 -5.13
CA ASP A 29 -2.15 12.28 -3.81
C ASP A 29 -1.92 11.17 -2.76
N ASN A 30 -0.81 11.30 -2.04
CA ASN A 30 -0.30 10.29 -1.13
C ASN A 30 -1.26 10.00 0.03
N PHE A 31 -2.06 10.96 0.49
CA PHE A 31 -2.90 10.81 1.68
C PHE A 31 -4.14 9.98 1.39
N ASP A 32 -4.83 10.30 0.30
CA ASP A 32 -6.07 9.64 -0.12
C ASP A 32 -5.81 8.19 -0.61
N HIS A 33 -4.62 7.95 -1.18
CA HIS A 33 -4.19 6.59 -1.56
C HIS A 33 -3.77 5.74 -0.36
N ASN A 34 -3.06 6.31 0.62
CA ASN A 34 -2.65 5.57 1.80
C ASN A 34 -3.87 5.10 2.60
N GLU A 35 -4.90 5.93 2.77
CA GLU A 35 -6.11 5.51 3.51
C GLU A 35 -6.87 4.38 2.81
N LYS A 36 -7.03 4.45 1.48
CA LYS A 36 -7.66 3.39 0.67
C LYS A 36 -6.83 2.11 0.69
N LEU A 37 -5.51 2.22 0.66
CA LEU A 37 -4.60 1.09 0.77
C LEU A 37 -4.71 0.44 2.15
N LEU A 38 -4.64 1.23 3.24
CA LEU A 38 -4.86 0.80 4.63
C LEU A 38 -6.21 0.10 4.82
N CYS A 39 -7.25 0.58 4.13
CA CYS A 39 -8.55 -0.07 4.12
C CYS A 39 -8.55 -1.41 3.38
N SER A 40 -7.72 -1.59 2.35
CA SER A 40 -7.59 -2.85 1.61
C SER A 40 -6.76 -3.92 2.33
N PHE A 41 -5.96 -3.53 3.33
CA PHE A 41 -5.20 -4.49 4.14
C PHE A 41 -6.13 -5.34 5.03
N PRO A 42 -5.81 -6.64 5.19
CA PRO A 42 -6.48 -7.47 6.19
C PRO A 42 -6.34 -6.87 7.59
N LYS A 43 -7.37 -7.07 8.44
CA LYS A 43 -7.47 -6.39 9.75
C LYS A 43 -6.23 -6.56 10.63
N GLN A 44 -5.57 -7.72 10.57
CA GLN A 44 -4.34 -8.02 11.32
C GLN A 44 -3.18 -7.05 11.01
N TRP A 45 -3.15 -6.50 9.79
CA TRP A 45 -2.11 -5.57 9.35
C TRP A 45 -2.41 -4.12 9.74
N ARG A 46 -3.70 -3.75 9.85
CA ARG A 46 -4.09 -2.38 10.29
C ARG A 46 -3.56 -2.06 11.68
N THR A 47 -3.58 -3.03 12.58
CA THR A 47 -3.06 -2.88 13.94
C THR A 47 -1.56 -2.59 13.99
N HIS A 48 -0.78 -3.12 13.04
CA HIS A 48 0.66 -2.86 12.98
C HIS A 48 0.99 -1.50 12.38
N VAL A 49 0.21 -1.03 11.39
CA VAL A 49 0.48 0.24 10.73
C VAL A 49 0.04 1.45 11.57
N THR A 50 -1.02 1.32 12.38
CA THR A 50 -1.49 2.41 13.25
C THR A 50 -0.64 2.57 14.54
N MET A 51 0.33 1.68 14.78
CA MET A 51 1.20 1.70 15.96
C MET A 51 2.53 2.45 15.77
N LEU A 52 2.81 2.94 14.55
CA LEU A 52 3.97 3.77 14.21
C LEU A 52 3.60 5.25 14.22
#